data_AF-A0A0A2B8R8-F1
#
_entry.id   AF-A0A0A2B8R8-F1
#
_cell.length_a   1.000
_cell.length_b   1.000
_cell.length_c   1.000
_cell.angle_alpha   90.00
_cell.angle_beta   90.00
_cell.angle_gamma   90.00
#
_symmetry.space_group_name_H-M   'P 1'
#
loop_
_entity.id
_entity.type
_entity.pdbx_description
1 polymer ?
#
loop_
_entity_poly.entity_id
_entity_poly.type
_entity_poly.pdbx_seq_one_letter_code
_entity_poly.pdbx_strand_id
1 'polypeptide(L)' 'MENQNDEFNNKSATDNEDSKWVDNQGDEVKNVFGFNSSAELVNGRAAMIGFLMLILTELVFRGRPVTSSIFGIN' A
#
# COMPACT_ATOMS: atom_id res chain seq x y z
N MET A 1 27.94 -27.36 35.82
CA MET A 1 28.04 -25.94 35.42
C MET A 1 27.74 -25.91 33.93
N GLU A 2 26.68 -25.17 33.61
CA GLU A 2 26.12 -24.71 32.34
C GLU A 2 26.30 -25.49 31.03
N ASN A 3 25.13 -25.72 30.42
CA ASN A 3 24.82 -26.33 29.15
C ASN A 3 25.02 -25.30 28.02
N GLN A 4 25.83 -25.63 27.01
CA GLN A 4 25.91 -24.90 25.74
C GLN A 4 25.45 -25.83 24.62
N ASN A 5 24.14 -25.97 24.51
CA ASN A 5 23.49 -26.39 23.29
C ASN A 5 23.58 -25.20 22.31
N ASP A 6 24.63 -25.18 21.51
CA ASP A 6 24.76 -24.28 20.37
C ASP A 6 23.71 -24.67 19.31
N GLU A 7 22.50 -24.17 19.51
CA GLU A 7 21.37 -24.28 18.58
C GLU A 7 21.63 -23.33 17.39
N PHE A 8 22.60 -23.68 16.55
CA PHE A 8 22.70 -23.15 15.19
C PHE A 8 21.54 -23.71 14.35
N ASN A 9 20.34 -23.24 14.65
CA ASN A 9 19.13 -23.50 13.90
C ASN A 9 19.20 -22.76 12.57
N ASN A 10 19.74 -23.47 11.57
CA ASN A 10 19.13 -23.68 10.26
C ASN A 10 18.11 -22.61 9.79
N LYS A 11 18.53 -21.35 9.64
CA LYS A 11 17.74 -20.40 8.85
C LYS A 11 17.98 -20.72 7.37
N SER A 12 17.19 -21.69 6.91
CA SER A 12 17.14 -22.24 5.57
C SER A 12 17.32 -21.14 4.53
N ALA A 13 18.38 -21.27 3.74
CA ALA A 13 18.67 -20.45 2.59
C ALA A 13 17.69 -20.76 1.45
N THR A 14 16.42 -20.45 1.66
CA THR A 14 15.35 -20.52 0.65
C THR A 14 14.20 -19.63 1.14
N ASP A 15 14.33 -18.32 1.03
CA ASP A 15 13.15 -17.47 0.98
C ASP A 15 13.36 -16.46 -0.14
N ASN A 16 12.43 -16.47 -1.08
CA ASN A 16 12.42 -15.63 -2.25
C ASN A 16 12.61 -14.17 -1.81
N GLU A 17 13.44 -13.44 -2.54
CA GLU A 17 13.96 -12.11 -2.21
C GLU A 17 12.84 -11.03 -2.24
N ASP A 18 11.89 -11.12 -1.32
CA ASP A 18 10.86 -10.13 -1.11
C ASP A 18 11.43 -9.07 -0.15
N SER A 19 11.52 -7.83 -0.62
CA SER A 19 11.97 -6.69 0.18
C SER A 19 10.98 -6.44 1.32
N LYS A 20 11.27 -7.00 2.50
CA LYS A 20 10.41 -6.92 3.67
C LYS A 20 10.76 -5.71 4.51
N TRP A 21 9.75 -4.97 4.92
CA TRP A 21 9.92 -3.91 5.90
C TRP A 21 10.24 -4.54 7.26
N VAL A 22 11.35 -4.11 7.86
CA VAL A 22 11.86 -4.56 9.15
C VAL A 22 11.83 -3.41 10.14
N ASP A 23 11.54 -3.68 11.41
CA ASP A 23 11.69 -2.69 12.47
C ASP A 23 13.16 -2.53 12.89
N ASN A 24 13.40 -1.65 13.86
CA ASN A 24 14.75 -1.40 14.39
C ASN A 24 15.32 -2.60 15.17
N GLN A 25 14.51 -3.61 15.47
CA GLN A 25 14.91 -4.85 16.14
C GLN A 25 15.13 -6.01 15.15
N GLY A 26 14.91 -5.80 13.85
CA GLY A 26 15.05 -6.82 12.80
C GLY A 26 13.82 -7.72 12.66
N ASP A 27 12.73 -7.42 13.37
CA ASP A 27 11.47 -8.15 13.24
C ASP A 27 10.65 -7.64 12.06
N GLU A 28 9.93 -8.56 11.45
CA GLU A 28 9.07 -8.27 10.31
C GLU A 28 7.88 -7.38 10.69
N VAL A 29 7.80 -6.19 10.09
CA VAL A 29 6.63 -5.33 10.25
C VAL A 29 5.66 -5.56 9.10
N LYS A 30 4.65 -6.38 9.41
CA LYS A 30 3.60 -6.78 8.47
C LYS A 30 2.67 -5.63 8.08
N ASN A 31 2.60 -4.59 8.92
CA ASN A 31 1.64 -3.50 8.81
C ASN A 31 2.36 -2.15 8.82
N VAL A 32 3.11 -1.88 7.76
CA VAL A 32 3.76 -0.58 7.55
C VAL A 32 2.74 0.45 7.06
N PHE A 33 2.86 1.69 7.55
CA PHE A 33 2.14 2.86 7.02
C PHE A 33 0.61 2.75 6.84
N GLY A 34 -0.09 2.01 7.72
CA GLY A 34 -1.55 1.96 7.68
C GLY A 34 -2.13 1.22 6.46
N PHE A 35 -1.30 0.52 5.69
CA PHE A 35 -1.70 -0.45 4.68
C PHE A 35 -2.22 -1.72 5.37
N ASN A 36 -3.39 -1.59 6.00
CA ASN A 36 -4.17 -2.72 6.50
C ASN A 36 -5.16 -3.14 5.40
N SER A 37 -5.53 -4.42 5.34
CA SER A 37 -6.47 -4.96 4.35
C SER A 37 -7.81 -4.21 4.31
N SER A 38 -8.28 -3.72 5.47
CA SER A 38 -9.46 -2.86 5.53
C SER A 38 -9.24 -1.48 4.88
N ALA A 39 -8.06 -0.88 5.05
CA ALA A 39 -7.73 0.42 4.47
C ALA A 39 -7.56 0.32 2.94
N GLU A 40 -6.93 -0.74 2.45
CA GLU A 40 -6.83 -1.04 1.01
C GLU A 40 -8.21 -1.18 0.36
N LEU A 41 -9.13 -1.90 1.01
CA LEU A 41 -10.49 -2.08 0.51
C LEU A 41 -11.29 -0.77 0.46
N VAL A 42 -11.18 0.06 1.51
CA VAL A 42 -11.89 1.35 1.58
C VAL A 42 -11.30 2.33 0.56
N ASN A 43 -9.98 2.43 0.46
CA ASN A 43 -9.30 3.28 -0.52
C ASN A 43 -9.63 2.85 -1.96
N GLY A 44 -9.66 1.54 -2.23
CA GLY A 44 -10.07 1.00 -3.52
C GLY A 44 -11.51 1.37 -3.90
N ARG A 45 -12.46 1.29 -2.95
CA ARG A 45 -13.86 1.71 -3.17
C ARG A 45 -13.98 3.20 -3.42
N ALA A 46 -13.29 4.03 -2.63
CA ALA A 46 -13.26 5.47 -2.81
C ALA A 46 -12.69 5.84 -4.19
N ALA A 47 -11.63 5.15 -4.64
CA ALA A 47 -11.05 5.35 -5.96
C ALA A 47 -12.02 4.99 -7.10
N MET A 48 -12.74 3.87 -6.99
CA MET A 48 -13.75 3.49 -8.00
C MET A 48 -14.88 4.52 -8.11
N ILE A 49 -15.39 5.00 -6.97
CA ILE A 49 -16.42 6.05 -6.94
C ILE A 49 -15.87 7.38 -7.49
N GLY A 50 -14.64 7.76 -7.11
CA GLY A 50 -14.00 8.98 -7.62
C GLY A 50 -13.83 8.94 -9.14
N PHE A 51 -13.37 7.81 -9.69
CA PHE A 51 -13.24 7.61 -11.13
C PHE A 51 -14.59 7.68 -11.86
N LEU A 52 -15.61 7.01 -11.33
CA LEU A 52 -16.96 7.09 -11.87
C LEU A 52 -17.49 8.53 -11.88
N MET A 53 -17.21 9.28 -10.82
CA MET A 53 -17.65 10.68 -10.71
C MET A 53 -16.91 11.60 -11.68
N LEU A 54 -15.64 11.34 -11.98
CA LEU A 54 -14.91 12.05 -13.04
C LEU A 54 -15.58 11.85 -14.41
N ILE A 55 -15.94 10.62 -14.77
CA ILE A 55 -16.65 10.33 -16.03
C ILE A 55 -18.01 11.02 -16.06
N LEU A 56 -18.78 10.93 -14.97
CA LEU A 56 -20.11 11.53 -14.89
C LEU A 56 -20.06 13.05 -14.97
N THR A 57 -19.11 13.68 -14.29
CA THR A 57 -18.94 15.15 -14.33
C THR A 57 -18.51 15.58 -15.73
N GLU A 58 -17.62 14.85 -16.40
CA GLU A 58 -17.24 15.15 -17.79
C GLU A 58 -18.44 15.08 -18.75
N LEU A 59 -19.31 14.07 -18.58
CA LEU A 59 -20.51 13.89 -19.40
C LEU A 59 -21.58 14.95 -19.12
N VAL A 60 -21.83 15.27 -17.85
CA VAL A 60 -22.86 16.24 -17.42
C VAL A 60 -22.44 17.67 -17.74
N PHE A 61 -21.16 18.01 -17.57
CA PHE A 61 -20.63 19.37 -17.78
C PHE A 61 -20.08 19.60 -19.20
N ARG A 62 -20.30 18.66 -20.14
CA ARG A 62 -19.99 18.77 -21.59
C ARG A 62 -18.65 19.47 -21.89
N GLY A 63 -17.55 18.81 -21.53
CA GLY A 63 -16.25 19.01 -22.20
C GLY A 63 -15.30 20.05 -21.60
N ARG A 64 -15.49 20.52 -20.37
CA ARG A 64 -14.41 21.18 -19.61
C ARG A 64 -13.74 20.14 -18.71
N PRO A 65 -12.50 19.69 -19.02
CA PRO A 65 -11.86 18.68 -18.21
C PRO A 65 -11.64 19.23 -16.80
N VAL A 66 -11.97 18.43 -15.79
CA VAL A 66 -11.93 18.78 -14.36
C VAL A 66 -10.54 19.27 -13.92
N THR A 67 -9.49 18.83 -14.64
CA THR A 67 -8.11 19.29 -14.48
C THR A 67 -7.94 20.79 -14.72
N SER A 68 -8.72 21.40 -15.62
CA SER A 68 -8.68 22.85 -15.88
C SER A 68 -9.20 23.65 -14.68
N SER A 69 -10.22 23.14 -14.00
CA SER A 69 -10.83 23.80 -12.82
C SER A 69 -9.98 23.65 -11.56
N ILE A 70 -9.20 22.58 -11.45
CA ILE A 70 -8.31 22.33 -10.30
C ILE A 70 -6.96 23.03 -10.43
N PHE A 71 -6.40 23.09 -11.64
CA PHE A 71 -5.05 23.65 -11.85
C PHE A 71 -5.06 25.05 -12.47
N GLY A 72 -6.23 25.56 -12.91
CA GLY A 72 -6.39 26.94 -13.38
C GLY A 72 -5.56 27.29 -14.63
N ILE A 73 -5.04 26.30 -15.35
CA ILE A 73 -4.25 26.48 -16.57
C ILE A 73 -5.18 26.52 -17.78
N ASN A 74 -5.08 27.60 -18.55
CA ASN A 74 -5.86 27.90 -19.76
C ASN A 74 -4.93 28.01 -20.97
#